data_AF-A0A3N5RA45-F1
#
_entry.id   AF-A0A3N5RA45-F1
#
_cell.length_a   1.000
_cell.length_b   1.000
_cell.length_c   1.000
_cell.angle_alpha   90.00
_cell.angle_beta   90.00
_cell.angle_gamma   90.00
#
_symmetry.space_group_name_H-M   'P 1'
#
loop_
_entity.id
_entity.type
_entity.pdbx_description
1 polymer ?
#
loop_
_entity_poly.entity_id
_entity_poly.type
_entity_poly.pdbx_seq_one_letter_code
_entity_poly.pdbx_strand_id
1 'polypeptide(L)'
;MSQSKLISLIVQNYVETSKCFHIISKDGITTDQFAIVHSDPLFVNSSISIRQFRLQVPSILRTVSIAKNLDYYQNKICHEIPSIPDIEQIKPILQKLRIIIITLFLKLNKIMVEKNMKIPLEYDKYLVDWNKYSEQVLIATSTILIDYQQHRPEEKTLDTLEETLDYLDISMSLIDKKMSYLY
;
A
#
# COMPACT_ATOMS: atom_id res chain seq x y z
N MET A 1 12.17 12.29 5.77
CA MET A 1 12.14 11.31 6.88
C MET A 1 12.95 10.10 6.44
N SER A 2 13.84 9.54 7.27
CA SER A 2 14.57 8.32 6.90
C SER A 2 13.64 7.12 6.77
N GLN A 3 13.94 6.19 5.88
CA GLN A 3 13.13 4.99 5.62
C GLN A 3 12.95 4.11 6.87
N SER A 4 14.01 3.94 7.66
CA SER A 4 13.92 3.23 8.95
C SER A 4 12.91 3.85 9.91
N LYS A 5 12.86 5.19 9.98
CA LYS A 5 11.87 5.92 10.79
C LYS A 5 10.47 5.78 10.21
N LEU A 6 10.33 5.83 8.88
CA LEU A 6 9.04 5.62 8.21
C LEU A 6 8.46 4.24 8.54
N ILE A 7 9.21 3.16 8.32
CA ILE A 7 8.76 1.80 8.61
C ILE A 7 8.43 1.65 10.11
N SER A 8 9.22 2.25 11.00
CA SER A 8 8.91 2.23 12.44
C SER A 8 7.55 2.86 12.74
N LEU A 9 7.23 4.01 12.11
CA LEU A 9 5.95 4.68 12.29
C LEU A 9 4.79 3.88 11.67
N ILE A 10 4.99 3.24 10.52
CA ILE A 10 3.98 2.36 9.91
C ILE A 10 3.66 1.20 10.87
N VAL A 11 4.70 0.56 11.42
CA VAL A 11 4.51 -0.56 12.37
C VAL A 11 3.74 -0.09 13.61
N GLN A 12 4.17 1.00 14.22
CA GLN A 12 3.55 1.57 15.43
C GLN A 12 2.10 1.99 15.23
N ASN A 13 1.78 2.66 14.12
CA ASN A 13 0.44 3.21 13.93
C ASN A 13 -0.54 2.17 13.37
N TYR A 14 -0.08 1.21 12.56
CA TYR A 14 -0.98 0.37 11.77
C TYR A 14 -0.82 -1.13 11.99
N VAL A 15 0.36 -1.63 12.38
CA VAL A 15 0.64 -3.07 12.48
C VAL A 15 0.50 -3.56 13.91
N GLU A 16 1.05 -2.81 14.87
CA GLU A 16 0.92 -3.06 16.32
C GLU A 16 -0.52 -2.92 16.81
N THR A 17 -1.33 -2.12 16.12
CA THR A 17 -2.71 -1.84 16.53
C THR A 17 -3.69 -2.77 15.81
N SER A 18 -4.76 -3.16 16.51
CA SER A 18 -5.90 -3.87 15.91
C SER A 18 -6.89 -2.94 15.20
N LYS A 19 -6.52 -1.67 15.00
CA LYS A 19 -7.39 -0.67 14.37
C LYS A 19 -7.25 -0.76 12.85
N CYS A 20 -8.18 -1.50 12.24
CA CYS A 20 -8.29 -1.58 10.80
C CYS A 20 -8.97 -0.34 10.23
N PHE A 21 -8.54 0.08 9.04
CA PHE A 21 -8.98 1.31 8.41
C PHE A 21 -8.86 1.21 6.90
N HIS A 22 -9.66 2.03 6.21
CA HIS A 22 -9.50 2.31 4.79
C HIS A 22 -8.63 3.55 4.61
N ILE A 23 -7.65 3.47 3.71
CA ILE A 23 -6.81 4.60 3.31
C ILE A 23 -7.58 5.52 2.36
N ILE A 24 -8.39 4.92 1.48
CA ILE A 24 -9.17 5.64 0.48
C ILE A 24 -10.54 6.01 1.05
N SER A 25 -10.88 7.31 0.97
CA SER A 25 -12.19 7.83 1.36
C SER A 25 -13.14 7.99 0.16
N LYS A 26 -12.60 8.18 -1.04
CA LYS A 26 -13.35 8.22 -2.32
C LYS A 26 -12.52 7.53 -3.40
N ASP A 27 -13.14 6.60 -4.11
CA ASP A 27 -12.41 5.67 -4.98
C ASP A 27 -12.14 6.19 -6.40
N GLY A 28 -12.66 7.36 -6.78
CA GLY A 28 -12.47 7.90 -8.13
C GLY A 28 -13.14 7.09 -9.25
N ILE A 29 -13.95 6.06 -8.91
CA ILE A 29 -14.65 5.18 -9.85
C ILE A 29 -16.16 5.40 -9.71
N THR A 30 -16.67 5.28 -8.47
CA THR A 30 -18.08 5.54 -8.15
C THR A 30 -18.37 7.03 -7.98
N THR A 31 -17.32 7.83 -7.77
CA THR A 31 -17.36 9.29 -7.72
C THR A 31 -16.28 9.86 -8.62
N ASP A 32 -16.45 11.08 -9.13
CA ASP A 32 -15.43 11.77 -9.93
C ASP A 32 -14.18 12.19 -9.11
N GLN A 33 -14.13 11.85 -7.82
CA GLN A 33 -13.07 12.24 -6.89
C GLN A 33 -12.34 11.02 -6.36
N PHE A 34 -11.02 11.03 -6.45
CA PHE A 34 -10.16 10.11 -5.70
C PHE A 34 -9.58 10.85 -4.50
N ALA A 35 -9.78 10.33 -3.30
CA ALA A 35 -9.39 11.03 -2.08
C ALA A 35 -8.80 10.10 -1.02
N ILE A 36 -7.65 10.50 -0.50
CA ILE A 36 -7.01 9.94 0.70
C ILE A 36 -7.29 10.93 1.82
N VAL A 37 -8.15 10.53 2.76
CA VAL A 37 -8.55 11.33 3.92
C VAL A 37 -8.38 10.45 5.14
N HIS A 38 -7.12 10.26 5.53
CA HIS A 38 -6.79 9.58 6.77
C HIS A 38 -6.09 10.58 7.69
N SER A 39 -6.74 10.89 8.81
CA SER A 39 -6.28 11.91 9.75
C SER A 39 -5.25 11.32 10.70
N ASP A 40 -4.02 11.13 10.23
CA ASP A 40 -2.89 10.75 11.07
C ASP A 40 -1.59 11.44 10.58
N PRO A 41 -0.46 11.28 11.30
CA PRO A 41 0.78 11.99 10.97
C PRO A 41 1.44 11.56 9.65
N LEU A 42 1.08 10.42 9.08
CA LEU A 42 1.73 9.86 7.89
C LEU A 42 1.00 10.26 6.61
N PHE A 43 -0.33 10.35 6.64
CA PHE A 43 -1.13 10.74 5.49
C PHE A 43 -1.50 12.23 5.51
N VAL A 44 -1.35 12.87 4.35
CA VAL A 44 -1.84 14.24 4.13
C VAL A 44 -3.16 14.16 3.38
N ASN A 45 -4.20 14.81 3.92
CA ASN A 45 -5.50 14.89 3.26
C ASN A 45 -5.34 15.45 1.84
N SER A 46 -5.71 14.65 0.85
CA SER A 46 -5.56 15.00 -0.56
C SER A 46 -6.68 14.41 -1.39
N SER A 47 -7.24 15.20 -2.31
CA SER A 47 -8.31 14.80 -3.23
C SER A 47 -7.99 15.30 -4.62
N ILE A 48 -8.31 14.52 -5.64
CA ILE A 48 -8.14 14.90 -7.05
C ILE A 48 -9.40 14.54 -7.84
N SER A 49 -9.80 15.43 -8.75
CA SER A 49 -10.80 15.13 -9.76
C SER A 49 -10.23 14.22 -10.84
N ILE A 50 -10.73 12.99 -10.93
CA ILE A 50 -10.27 12.01 -11.93
C ILE A 50 -10.61 12.46 -13.35
N ARG A 51 -11.80 13.03 -13.54
CA ARG A 51 -12.24 13.56 -14.84
C ARG A 51 -11.31 14.66 -15.37
N GLN A 52 -10.80 15.54 -14.51
CA GLN A 52 -9.87 16.59 -14.90
C GLN A 52 -8.45 16.05 -15.05
N PHE A 53 -8.00 15.21 -14.12
CA PHE A 53 -6.62 14.74 -14.09
C PHE A 53 -6.30 13.82 -15.27
N ARG A 54 -7.26 12.99 -15.69
CA ARG A 54 -7.09 12.06 -16.83
C ARG A 54 -6.78 12.76 -18.16
N LEU A 55 -7.18 14.03 -18.31
CA LEU A 55 -6.88 14.80 -19.53
C LEU A 55 -5.39 15.14 -19.65
N GLN A 56 -4.69 15.15 -18.53
CA GLN A 56 -3.25 15.47 -18.45
C GLN A 56 -2.41 14.22 -18.17
N VAL A 57 -3.01 13.22 -17.51
CA VAL A 57 -2.34 12.04 -16.98
C VAL A 57 -3.18 10.80 -17.29
N PRO A 58 -3.00 10.18 -18.47
CA PRO A 58 -3.79 9.03 -18.91
C PRO A 58 -3.76 7.83 -17.95
N SER A 59 -2.64 7.61 -17.25
CA SER A 59 -2.44 6.49 -16.32
C SER A 59 -3.29 6.55 -15.03
N ILE A 60 -3.98 7.67 -14.77
CA ILE A 60 -4.73 7.85 -13.51
C ILE A 60 -5.88 6.84 -13.34
N LEU A 61 -6.55 6.42 -14.41
CA LEU A 61 -7.67 5.46 -14.30
C LEU A 61 -7.19 4.08 -13.82
N ARG A 62 -6.01 3.66 -14.29
CA ARG A 62 -5.37 2.44 -13.80
C ARG A 62 -4.94 2.59 -12.35
N THR A 63 -4.39 3.75 -12.01
CA THR A 63 -3.96 4.11 -10.64
C THR A 63 -5.09 3.95 -9.64
N VAL A 64 -6.26 4.56 -9.90
CA VAL A 64 -7.39 4.48 -8.96
C VAL A 64 -7.94 3.05 -8.82
N SER A 65 -7.93 2.27 -9.91
CA SER A 65 -8.35 0.87 -9.90
C SER A 65 -7.42 0.00 -9.03
N ILE A 66 -6.10 0.11 -9.25
CA ILE A 66 -5.11 -0.62 -8.45
C ILE A 66 -5.17 -0.18 -6.99
N ALA A 67 -5.23 1.13 -6.72
CA ALA A 67 -5.32 1.67 -5.37
C ALA A 67 -6.55 1.12 -4.63
N LYS A 68 -7.73 1.12 -5.25
CA LYS A 68 -8.94 0.56 -4.65
C LYS A 68 -8.75 -0.91 -4.22
N ASN A 69 -8.13 -1.73 -5.07
CA ASN A 69 -7.90 -3.13 -4.75
C ASN A 69 -6.85 -3.31 -3.65
N LEU A 70 -5.76 -2.54 -3.67
CA LEU A 70 -4.76 -2.55 -2.61
C LEU A 70 -5.35 -2.13 -1.26
N ASP A 71 -6.21 -1.11 -1.24
CA ASP A 71 -6.90 -0.69 -0.01
C ASP A 71 -7.85 -1.77 0.52
N TYR A 72 -8.55 -2.45 -0.38
CA TYR A 72 -9.36 -3.61 -0.01
C TYR A 72 -8.51 -4.72 0.64
N TYR A 73 -7.39 -5.10 0.01
CA TYR A 73 -6.55 -6.18 0.53
C TYR A 73 -5.83 -5.82 1.83
N GLN A 74 -5.29 -4.61 1.97
CA GLN A 74 -4.66 -4.19 3.24
C GLN A 74 -5.66 -4.21 4.40
N ASN A 75 -6.91 -3.76 4.14
CA ASN A 75 -7.94 -3.75 5.16
C ASN A 75 -8.42 -5.17 5.48
N LYS A 76 -8.57 -6.03 4.47
CA LYS A 76 -8.90 -7.44 4.66
C LYS A 76 -7.85 -8.15 5.49
N ILE A 77 -6.56 -8.01 5.14
CA ILE A 77 -5.44 -8.56 5.92
C ILE A 77 -5.53 -8.10 7.37
N CYS A 78 -5.71 -6.80 7.61
CA CYS A 78 -5.81 -6.27 8.97
C CYS A 78 -6.84 -7.00 9.84
N HIS A 79 -8.01 -7.31 9.27
CA HIS A 79 -9.08 -8.00 10.00
C HIS A 79 -8.80 -9.48 10.22
N GLU A 80 -7.99 -10.11 9.36
CA GLU A 80 -7.60 -11.51 9.48
C GLU A 80 -6.49 -11.69 10.54
N ILE A 81 -5.52 -10.78 10.64
CA ILE A 81 -4.36 -10.92 11.53
C ILE A 81 -4.69 -11.37 12.97
N PRO A 82 -5.72 -10.82 13.66
CA PRO A 82 -6.02 -11.23 15.03
C PRO A 82 -6.44 -12.69 15.17
N SER A 83 -6.96 -13.33 14.12
CA SER A 83 -7.39 -14.74 14.14
C SER A 83 -6.24 -15.72 13.88
N ILE A 84 -5.10 -15.24 13.35
CA ILE A 84 -3.94 -16.06 12.99
C ILE A 84 -3.04 -16.21 14.24
N PRO A 85 -2.71 -17.43 14.67
CA PRO A 85 -1.73 -17.66 15.75
C PRO A 85 -0.34 -17.12 15.41
N ASP A 86 0.41 -16.65 16.41
CA ASP A 86 1.77 -16.08 16.19
C ASP A 86 2.79 -17.12 15.70
N ILE A 87 2.54 -18.42 15.96
CA ILE A 87 3.39 -19.52 15.47
C ILE A 87 3.26 -19.75 13.96
N GLU A 88 2.20 -19.24 13.33
CA GLU A 88 1.96 -19.43 11.90
C GLU A 88 2.79 -18.45 11.07
N GLN A 89 3.61 -18.98 10.16
CA GLN A 89 4.53 -18.19 9.34
C GLN A 89 3.83 -17.20 8.40
N ILE A 90 2.57 -17.46 8.06
CA ILE A 90 1.76 -16.59 7.20
C ILE A 90 1.47 -15.23 7.85
N LYS A 91 1.38 -15.17 9.18
CA LYS A 91 1.03 -13.94 9.91
C LYS A 91 2.05 -12.81 9.67
N PRO A 92 3.37 -13.02 9.89
CA PRO A 92 4.35 -12.00 9.57
C PRO A 92 4.39 -11.66 8.08
N ILE A 93 4.12 -12.62 7.18
CA ILE A 93 4.14 -12.38 5.74
C ILE A 93 3.02 -11.44 5.29
N LEU A 94 1.79 -11.69 5.76
CA LEU A 94 0.65 -10.80 5.49
C LEU A 94 0.88 -9.39 6.03
N GLN A 95 1.49 -9.27 7.21
CA GLN A 95 1.84 -7.96 7.76
C GLN A 95 2.95 -7.24 6.98
N LYS A 96 3.98 -7.95 6.48
CA LYS A 96 4.99 -7.38 5.58
C LYS A 96 4.34 -6.82 4.31
N LEU A 97 3.44 -7.58 3.69
CA LEU A 97 2.67 -7.11 2.53
C LEU A 97 1.87 -5.85 2.90
N ARG A 98 1.21 -5.82 4.05
CA ARG A 98 0.46 -4.66 4.52
C ARG A 98 1.34 -3.42 4.69
N ILE A 99 2.55 -3.57 5.24
CA ILE A 99 3.54 -2.48 5.36
C ILE A 99 3.95 -1.96 3.97
N ILE A 100 4.21 -2.85 3.01
CA ILE A 100 4.57 -2.49 1.63
C ILE A 100 3.42 -1.71 0.96
N ILE A 101 2.18 -2.18 1.12
CA ILE A 101 0.99 -1.50 0.58
C ILE A 101 0.83 -0.10 1.17
N ILE A 102 0.94 0.05 2.49
CA ILE A 102 0.86 1.38 3.14
C ILE A 102 1.97 2.30 2.62
N THR A 103 3.18 1.78 2.42
CA THR A 103 4.31 2.56 1.87
C THR A 103 4.04 3.01 0.42
N LEU A 104 3.46 2.16 -0.43
CA LEU A 104 2.99 2.53 -1.77
C LEU A 104 1.95 3.65 -1.71
N PHE A 105 1.01 3.58 -0.77
CA PHE A 105 0.00 4.61 -0.57
C PHE A 105 0.58 5.95 -0.13
N LEU A 106 1.60 5.96 0.72
CA LEU A 106 2.31 7.18 1.10
C LEU A 106 2.99 7.83 -0.11
N LYS A 107 3.56 7.02 -1.01
CA LYS A 107 4.15 7.50 -2.25
C LYS A 107 3.07 8.08 -3.19
N LEU A 108 1.92 7.42 -3.33
CA LEU A 108 0.78 7.96 -4.09
C LEU A 108 0.25 9.26 -3.47
N ASN A 109 0.11 9.30 -2.14
CA ASN A 109 -0.36 10.47 -1.43
C ASN A 109 0.56 11.68 -1.66
N LYS A 110 1.87 11.47 -1.65
CA LYS A 110 2.85 12.50 -2.03
C LYS A 110 2.61 13.01 -3.45
N ILE A 111 2.48 12.13 -4.45
CA ILE A 111 2.20 12.52 -5.84
C ILE A 111 0.93 13.37 -5.92
N MET A 112 -0.12 12.98 -5.19
CA MET A 112 -1.38 13.73 -5.17
C MET A 112 -1.22 15.12 -4.55
N VAL A 113 -0.50 15.22 -3.43
CA VAL A 113 -0.22 16.50 -2.76
C VAL A 113 0.58 17.42 -3.67
N GLU A 114 1.64 16.92 -4.30
CA GLU A 114 2.46 17.69 -5.24
C GLU A 114 1.63 18.19 -6.42
N LYS A 115 0.72 17.36 -6.95
CA LYS A 115 -0.21 17.75 -8.01
C LYS A 115 -1.14 18.88 -7.59
N ASN A 116 -1.68 18.82 -6.37
CA ASN A 116 -2.53 19.85 -5.80
C ASN A 116 -1.78 21.16 -5.52
N MET A 117 -0.49 21.07 -5.18
CA MET A 117 0.43 22.21 -5.08
C MET A 117 0.90 22.75 -6.43
N LYS A 118 0.46 22.14 -7.55
CA LYS A 118 0.83 22.52 -8.93
C LYS A 118 2.35 22.51 -9.19
N ILE A 119 3.07 21.60 -8.54
CA ILE A 119 4.50 21.42 -8.82
C ILE A 119 4.64 20.89 -10.26
N PRO A 120 5.52 21.46 -11.10
CA PRO A 120 5.66 21.02 -12.48
C PRO A 120 6.44 19.70 -12.54
N LEU A 121 5.72 18.57 -12.57
CA LEU A 121 6.28 17.22 -12.65
C LEU A 121 5.68 16.42 -13.81
N GLU A 122 6.43 15.43 -14.29
CA GLU A 122 5.96 14.41 -15.23
C GLU A 122 5.06 13.38 -14.52
N TYR A 123 3.89 13.82 -14.04
CA TYR A 123 2.99 13.01 -13.21
C TYR A 123 2.62 11.67 -13.83
N ASP A 124 2.44 11.61 -15.15
CA ASP A 124 2.11 10.36 -15.83
C ASP A 124 3.21 9.31 -15.70
N LYS A 125 4.48 9.72 -15.81
CA LYS A 125 5.61 8.82 -15.59
C LYS A 125 5.62 8.28 -14.16
N TYR A 126 5.43 9.14 -13.16
CA TYR A 126 5.38 8.73 -11.76
C TYR A 126 4.22 7.77 -11.47
N LEU A 127 3.05 7.98 -12.08
CA LEU A 127 1.91 7.09 -11.93
C LEU A 127 2.08 5.79 -12.72
N VAL A 128 2.73 5.79 -13.87
CA VAL A 128 3.10 4.57 -14.60
C VAL A 128 4.01 3.69 -13.75
N ASP A 129 5.06 4.25 -13.15
CA ASP A 129 5.94 3.53 -12.25
C ASP A 129 5.17 3.02 -11.02
N TRP A 130 4.36 3.89 -10.40
CA TRP A 130 3.53 3.48 -9.26
C TRP A 130 2.60 2.32 -9.62
N ASN A 131 1.96 2.36 -10.79
CA ASN A 131 1.10 1.28 -11.29
C ASN A 131 1.84 -0.04 -11.46
N LYS A 132 3.04 -0.02 -12.06
CA LYS A 132 3.86 -1.22 -12.28
C LYS A 132 4.11 -1.94 -10.95
N TYR A 133 4.66 -1.24 -9.97
CA TYR A 133 5.05 -1.84 -8.69
C TYR A 133 3.85 -2.17 -7.80
N SER A 134 2.80 -1.35 -7.85
CA SER A 134 1.56 -1.61 -7.11
C SER A 134 0.82 -2.84 -7.64
N GLU A 135 0.88 -3.09 -8.94
CA GLU A 135 0.29 -4.30 -9.54
C GLU A 135 1.05 -5.57 -9.15
N GLN A 136 2.39 -5.54 -9.09
CA GLN A 136 3.19 -6.64 -8.57
C GLN A 136 2.78 -6.99 -7.13
N VAL A 137 2.70 -5.99 -6.25
CA VAL A 137 2.25 -6.17 -4.86
C VAL A 137 0.83 -6.66 -4.78
N LEU A 138 -0.08 -6.14 -5.61
CA LEU A 138 -1.48 -6.57 -5.66
C LEU A 138 -1.60 -8.05 -6.00
N ILE A 139 -0.87 -8.51 -7.03
CA ILE A 139 -0.85 -9.90 -7.45
C ILE A 139 -0.32 -10.77 -6.30
N ALA A 140 0.88 -10.46 -5.78
CA ALA A 140 1.48 -11.21 -4.68
C ALA A 140 0.57 -11.30 -3.46
N THR A 141 -0.04 -10.17 -3.08
CA THR A 141 -0.94 -10.09 -1.93
C THR A 141 -2.20 -10.94 -2.14
N SER A 142 -2.80 -10.85 -3.32
CA SER A 142 -4.00 -11.62 -3.64
C SER A 142 -3.74 -13.12 -3.66
N THR A 143 -2.64 -13.57 -4.27
CA THR A 143 -2.22 -14.97 -4.32
C THR A 143 -1.98 -15.53 -2.93
N ILE A 144 -1.11 -14.88 -2.13
CA ILE A 144 -0.77 -15.34 -0.78
C ILE A 144 -2.02 -15.42 0.10
N LEU A 145 -2.90 -14.42 0.05
CA LEU A 145 -4.12 -14.43 0.85
C LEU A 145 -5.10 -15.53 0.42
N ILE A 146 -5.25 -15.78 -0.88
CA ILE A 146 -6.10 -16.86 -1.40
C ILE A 146 -5.54 -18.23 -0.99
N ASP A 147 -4.24 -18.44 -1.14
CA ASP A 147 -3.60 -19.71 -0.78
C ASP A 147 -3.73 -20.00 0.71
N TYR A 148 -3.55 -18.98 1.55
CA TYR A 148 -3.84 -19.07 2.99
C TYR A 148 -5.29 -19.50 3.25
N GLN A 149 -6.27 -18.81 2.64
CA GLN A 149 -7.69 -19.11 2.83
C GLN A 149 -8.06 -20.52 2.34
N GLN A 150 -7.33 -21.05 1.36
CA GLN A 150 -7.51 -22.39 0.81
C GLN A 150 -6.63 -23.46 1.48
N HIS A 151 -5.90 -23.11 2.54
CA HIS A 151 -4.97 -24.01 3.25
C HIS A 151 -3.91 -24.64 2.32
N ARG A 152 -3.48 -23.90 1.30
CA ARG A 152 -2.42 -24.31 0.37
C ARG A 152 -1.05 -23.94 0.95
N PRO A 153 -0.01 -24.75 0.67
CA PRO A 153 1.34 -24.40 1.08
C PRO A 153 1.77 -23.10 0.40
N GLU A 154 2.45 -22.25 1.15
CA GLU A 154 2.91 -20.96 0.67
C GLU A 154 4.02 -21.13 -0.37
N GLU A 155 3.83 -20.58 -1.57
CA GLU A 155 4.90 -20.42 -2.54
C GLU A 155 5.70 -19.13 -2.25
N LYS A 156 7.00 -19.11 -2.59
CA LYS A 156 7.89 -17.95 -2.40
C LYS A 156 7.50 -16.76 -3.29
N THR A 157 6.37 -16.12 -3.03
CA THR A 157 5.91 -14.98 -3.84
C THR A 157 6.56 -13.66 -3.40
N LEU A 158 7.08 -13.57 -2.17
CA LEU A 158 7.74 -12.35 -1.69
C LEU A 158 9.04 -12.01 -2.43
N ASP A 159 9.76 -13.02 -2.94
CA ASP A 159 10.99 -12.81 -3.73
C ASP A 159 10.71 -12.00 -5.00
N THR A 160 9.46 -12.01 -5.50
CA THR A 160 9.06 -11.23 -6.68
C THR A 160 8.92 -9.72 -6.40
N LEU A 161 9.03 -9.30 -5.14
CA LEU A 161 8.84 -7.90 -4.74
C LEU A 161 10.15 -7.10 -4.63
N GLU A 162 11.30 -7.68 -4.96
CA GLU A 162 12.61 -7.01 -4.87
C GLU A 162 12.62 -5.66 -5.60
N GLU A 163 12.18 -5.62 -6.87
CA GLU A 163 12.12 -4.35 -7.63
C GLU A 163 11.16 -3.33 -6.99
N THR A 164 10.11 -3.79 -6.32
CA THR A 164 9.16 -2.89 -5.63
C THR A 164 9.79 -2.32 -4.36
N LEU A 165 10.54 -3.13 -3.62
CA LEU A 165 11.27 -2.68 -2.42
C LEU A 165 12.33 -1.63 -2.81
N ASP A 166 13.07 -1.87 -3.91
CA ASP A 166 14.01 -0.90 -4.47
C ASP A 166 13.32 0.40 -4.89
N TYR A 167 12.18 0.31 -5.59
CA TYR A 167 11.38 1.49 -5.94
C TYR A 167 10.93 2.29 -4.71
N LEU A 168 10.61 1.60 -3.61
CA LEU A 168 10.21 2.21 -2.35
C LEU A 168 11.39 2.68 -1.50
N ASP A 169 12.63 2.36 -1.89
CA ASP A 169 13.85 2.62 -1.13
C ASP A 169 13.79 2.00 0.28
N ILE A 170 13.30 0.75 0.36
CA ILE A 170 13.23 -0.05 1.58
C ILE A 170 13.78 -1.45 1.33
N SER A 171 14.08 -2.22 2.38
CA SER A 171 14.49 -3.61 2.26
C SER A 171 13.61 -4.53 3.10
N MET A 172 13.51 -5.79 2.69
CA MET A 172 12.78 -6.80 3.48
C MET A 172 13.41 -6.97 4.87
N SER A 173 14.74 -6.96 4.94
CA SER A 173 15.50 -7.03 6.20
C SER A 173 15.20 -5.87 7.16
N LEU A 174 14.92 -4.67 6.63
CA LEU A 174 14.51 -3.53 7.45
C LEU A 174 13.10 -3.77 8.03
N ILE A 175 12.16 -4.26 7.22
CA ILE A 175 10.82 -4.59 7.69
C ILE A 175 10.89 -5.68 8.76
N ASP A 176 11.62 -6.77 8.50
CA ASP A 176 11.83 -7.88 9.43
C ASP A 176 12.36 -7.38 10.78
N LYS A 177 13.42 -6.56 10.75
CA LYS A 177 13.99 -5.97 11.96
C LYS A 177 13.00 -5.10 12.74
N LYS A 178 12.07 -4.43 12.08
CA LYS A 178 11.06 -3.58 12.71
C LYS A 178 9.84 -4.35 13.20
N MET A 179 9.68 -5.58 12.76
CA MET A 179 8.60 -6.48 13.16
C MET A 179 9.02 -7.55 14.16
N SER A 180 10.32 -7.76 14.38
CA SER A 180 10.87 -8.91 15.11
C SER A 180 10.47 -9.04 16.59
N TYR A 181 9.76 -8.07 17.16
CA TYR A 181 9.28 -8.14 18.54
C TYR A 181 7.76 -8.40 18.62
N LEU A 182 7.08 -8.46 17.47
CA LEU A 182 5.64 -8.70 17.39
C LEU A 182 5.30 -10.20 17.41
N TYR A 183 6.21 -11.03 16.92
CA TYR A 183 6.09 -12.49 16.74
C TYR A 183 7.43 -13.13 17.08
#